data_AF-A0A498KLB2-F1
#
_entry.id   AF-A0A498KLB2-F1
#
_cell.length_a   1.000
_cell.length_b   1.000
_cell.length_c   1.000
_cell.angle_alpha   90.00
_cell.angle_beta   90.00
_cell.angle_gamma   90.00
#
_symmetry.space_group_name_H-M   'P 1'
#
loop_
_entity.id
_entity.type
_entity.pdbx_description
1 polymer ?
#
loop_
_entity_poly.entity_id
_entity_poly.type
_entity_poly.pdbx_seq_one_letter_code
_entity_poly.pdbx_strand_id
1 'polypeptide(L)'
;MSWKNIEYGVNLFKLNNDACMKWLEQQPKWSLTYVAFGSAAQLEAEQMKELAWGLRRSKCKFLWVVREVEAAKLPKGFAEETSEKGLVVTWCPQLEVLAHESVESFVTH
;
A
#
# COMPACT_ATOMS: atom_id res chain seq x y z
N MET A 1 -4.68 -15.43 41.62
CA MET A 1 -3.87 -15.83 40.45
C MET A 1 -4.04 -14.77 39.38
N SER A 2 -3.03 -13.91 39.26
CA SER A 2 -3.00 -12.77 38.35
C SER A 2 -2.51 -13.26 36.99
N TRP A 3 -3.38 -13.22 35.99
CA TRP A 3 -2.94 -13.38 34.61
C TRP A 3 -2.35 -12.03 34.19
N LYS A 4 -1.02 -11.98 34.07
CA LYS A 4 -0.28 -10.87 33.48
C LYS A 4 -0.79 -10.67 32.04
N ASN A 5 -1.33 -9.48 31.77
CA ASN A 5 -1.50 -8.97 30.42
C ASN A 5 -0.12 -8.90 29.76
N ILE A 6 0.12 -9.80 28.82
CA ILE A 6 1.34 -9.85 28.02
C ILE A 6 1.11 -8.88 26.85
N GLU A 7 1.54 -7.63 27.05
CA GLU A 7 1.58 -6.54 26.07
C GLU A 7 2.58 -6.83 24.93
N TYR A 8 2.32 -7.84 24.09
CA TYR A 8 3.07 -8.10 22.85
C TYR A 8 2.25 -7.76 21.61
N GLY A 9 1.31 -6.83 21.77
CA GLY A 9 0.46 -6.28 20.72
C GLY A 9 0.64 -4.77 20.61
N VAL A 10 1.88 -4.27 20.57
CA VAL A 10 2.11 -2.96 19.95
C VAL A 10 1.54 -3.11 18.55
N ASN A 11 0.42 -2.44 18.31
CA ASN A 11 -0.47 -2.71 17.19
C ASN A 11 0.27 -2.37 15.88
N LEU A 12 0.97 -3.36 15.30
CA LEU A 12 1.72 -3.22 14.05
C LEU A 12 0.83 -2.67 12.93
N PHE A 13 -0.46 -3.02 12.96
CA PHE A 13 -1.46 -2.47 12.04
C PHE A 13 -1.72 -0.98 12.29
N LYS A 14 -1.76 -0.54 13.55
CA LYS A 14 -1.87 0.88 13.90
C LYS A 14 -0.60 1.66 13.54
N LEU A 15 0.58 1.10 13.75
CA LEU A 15 1.84 1.73 13.33
C LEU A 15 1.93 1.88 11.82
N ASN A 16 1.54 0.85 11.06
CA ASN A 16 1.47 0.92 9.60
C ASN A 16 0.37 1.87 9.13
N ASN A 17 -0.75 1.97 9.85
CA ASN A 17 -1.80 2.94 9.57
C ASN A 17 -1.26 4.38 9.71
N ASP A 18 -0.69 4.70 10.87
CA ASP A 18 -0.15 6.03 11.15
C ASP A 18 0.95 6.41 10.13
N ALA A 19 1.79 5.46 9.72
CA ALA A 19 2.82 5.68 8.70
C ALA A 19 2.23 5.91 7.30
N CYS A 20 1.22 5.12 6.90
CA CYS A 20 0.53 5.26 5.61
C CYS A 20 -0.16 6.63 5.50
N MET A 21 -0.93 7.01 6.52
CA MET A 21 -1.66 8.28 6.52
C MET A 21 -0.71 9.48 6.58
N LYS A 22 0.34 9.44 7.41
CA LYS A 22 1.39 10.49 7.42
C LYS A 22 2.10 10.63 6.09
N TRP A 23 2.30 9.53 5.37
CA TRP A 23 2.88 9.58 4.03
C TRP A 23 1.91 10.21 3.02
N LEU A 24 0.60 9.91 3.11
CA LEU A 24 -0.44 10.54 2.27
C LEU A 24 -0.56 12.05 2.50
N GLU A 25 -0.45 12.51 3.75
CA GLU A 25 -0.48 13.93 4.13
C GLU A 25 0.65 14.75 3.48
N GLN A 26 1.78 14.11 3.13
CA GLN A 26 2.91 14.74 2.47
C GLN A 26 2.75 14.86 0.96
N GLN A 27 1.67 14.31 0.39
CA GLN A 27 1.45 14.32 -1.05
C GLN A 27 0.60 15.53 -1.47
N PRO A 28 0.91 16.16 -2.62
CA PRO A 28 0.05 17.19 -3.20
C PRO A 28 -1.37 16.68 -3.43
N LYS A 29 -2.35 17.59 -3.43
CA LYS A 29 -3.74 17.27 -3.77
C LYS A 29 -3.83 16.72 -5.18
N TRP A 30 -4.71 15.74 -5.39
CA TRP A 30 -4.99 15.13 -6.71
C TRP A 30 -3.70 14.72 -7.44
N SER A 31 -2.81 13.98 -6.77
CA SER A 31 -1.51 13.60 -7.35
C SER A 31 -1.14 12.13 -7.19
N LEU A 32 -1.99 11.36 -6.50
CA LEU A 32 -1.71 10.00 -6.10
C LEU A 32 -2.70 9.00 -6.71
N THR A 33 -2.16 7.93 -7.29
CA THR A 33 -2.92 6.75 -7.69
C THR A 33 -2.94 5.74 -6.54
N TYR A 34 -4.12 5.44 -6.01
CA TYR A 34 -4.32 4.33 -5.08
C TYR A 34 -4.53 3.03 -5.87
N VAL A 35 -3.88 1.94 -5.46
CA VAL A 35 -3.93 0.64 -6.14
C VAL A 35 -4.26 -0.44 -5.11
N ALA A 36 -5.40 -1.12 -5.27
CA ALA A 36 -5.79 -2.24 -4.42
C ALA A 36 -6.80 -3.18 -5.11
N PHE A 37 -6.49 -4.48 -5.10
CA PHE A 37 -7.33 -5.53 -5.70
C PHE A 37 -8.20 -6.27 -4.66
N GLY A 38 -8.24 -5.78 -3.42
CA GLY A 38 -9.04 -6.36 -2.35
C GLY A 38 -8.59 -7.75 -1.92
N SER A 39 -9.45 -8.45 -1.19
CA SER A 39 -9.16 -9.79 -0.65
C SER A 39 -9.56 -10.94 -1.59
N ALA A 40 -10.51 -10.69 -2.50
CA ALA A 40 -11.12 -11.69 -3.36
C ALA A 40 -10.37 -11.88 -4.68
N ALA A 41 -9.82 -10.81 -5.27
CA ALA A 41 -8.99 -10.93 -6.46
C ALA A 41 -7.56 -11.28 -6.06
N GLN A 42 -6.94 -12.17 -6.84
CA GLN A 42 -5.52 -12.48 -6.74
C GLN A 42 -4.91 -12.22 -8.10
N LEU A 43 -3.89 -11.37 -8.14
CA LEU A 43 -3.17 -11.15 -9.39
C LEU A 43 -2.25 -12.33 -9.66
N GLU A 44 -2.27 -12.83 -10.89
CA GLU A 44 -1.25 -13.75 -11.35
C GLU A 44 0.12 -13.08 -11.34
N ALA A 45 1.19 -13.87 -11.19
CA ALA A 45 2.54 -13.31 -11.06
C ALA A 45 2.94 -12.41 -12.25
N GLU A 46 2.52 -12.75 -13.46
CA GLU A 46 2.78 -11.91 -14.63
C GLU A 46 1.99 -10.59 -14.59
N GLN A 47 0.72 -10.62 -14.14
CA GLN A 47 -0.07 -9.39 -13.99
C GLN A 47 0.52 -8.47 -12.92
N MET A 48 0.96 -9.04 -11.81
CA MET A 48 1.66 -8.31 -10.74
C MET A 48 2.92 -7.62 -11.25
N LYS A 49 3.70 -8.32 -12.07
CA LYS A 49 4.92 -7.82 -12.68
C LYS A 49 4.65 -6.71 -13.69
N GLU A 50 3.67 -6.88 -14.57
CA GLU A 50 3.26 -5.84 -15.54
C GLU A 50 2.72 -4.60 -14.84
N LEU A 51 1.93 -4.77 -13.78
CA LEU A 51 1.46 -3.65 -12.97
C LEU A 51 2.62 -2.91 -12.29
N ALA A 52 3.55 -3.65 -11.69
CA ALA A 52 4.76 -3.06 -11.12
C ALA A 52 5.58 -2.29 -12.17
N TRP A 53 5.73 -2.84 -13.37
CA TRP A 53 6.41 -2.16 -14.47
C TRP A 53 5.69 -0.90 -14.93
N GLY A 54 4.36 -0.95 -15.03
CA GLY A 54 3.52 0.21 -15.34
C GLY A 54 3.69 1.31 -14.30
N LEU A 55 3.55 0.97 -13.01
CA LEU A 55 3.75 1.91 -11.91
C LEU A 55 5.15 2.50 -11.91
N ARG A 56 6.19 1.68 -12.09
CA ARG A 56 7.59 2.12 -12.18
C ARG A 56 7.83 3.13 -13.30
N ARG A 57 7.28 2.89 -14.49
CA ARG A 57 7.48 3.75 -15.66
C ARG A 57 6.54 4.94 -15.71
N SER A 58 5.43 4.90 -14.97
CA SER A 58 4.51 6.02 -14.87
C SER A 58 5.17 7.23 -14.16
N LYS A 59 4.65 8.42 -14.42
CA LYS A 59 5.02 9.64 -13.68
C LYS A 59 4.17 9.86 -12.42
N CYS A 60 3.22 8.97 -12.17
CA CYS A 60 2.27 9.08 -11.07
C CYS A 60 2.93 8.66 -9.76
N LYS A 61 2.61 9.37 -8.68
CA LYS A 61 2.84 8.87 -7.32
C LYS A 61 1.81 7.79 -7.02
N PHE A 62 2.16 6.79 -6.23
CA PHE A 62 1.23 5.70 -5.96
C PHE A 62 1.28 5.18 -4.53
N LEU A 63 0.13 4.71 -4.05
CA LEU A 63 0.02 3.87 -2.87
C LEU A 63 -0.51 2.51 -3.32
N TRP A 64 0.28 1.46 -3.18
CA TRP A 64 -0.12 0.12 -3.58
C TRP A 64 -0.24 -0.80 -2.37
N VAL A 65 -1.45 -1.33 -2.17
CA VAL A 65 -1.70 -2.37 -1.18
C VAL A 65 -1.40 -3.73 -1.80
N VAL A 66 -0.32 -4.36 -1.35
CA VAL A 66 0.10 -5.70 -1.74
C VAL A 66 -0.03 -6.62 -0.54
N ARG A 67 -0.98 -7.54 -0.58
CA ARG A 67 -1.21 -8.47 0.52
C ARG A 67 0.05 -9.28 0.81
N GLU A 68 0.28 -9.61 2.08
CA GLU A 68 1.47 -10.37 2.51
C GLU A 68 1.61 -11.70 1.75
N VAL A 69 0.51 -12.40 1.50
CA VAL A 69 0.48 -13.66 0.72
C VAL A 69 0.85 -13.48 -0.76
N GLU A 70 0.82 -12.25 -1.27
CA GLU A 70 1.16 -11.90 -2.65
C GLU A 70 2.51 -11.17 -2.75
N ALA A 71 3.12 -10.80 -1.62
CA ALA A 71 4.38 -10.07 -1.58
C ALA A 71 5.50 -10.81 -2.34
N ALA A 72 5.48 -12.15 -2.34
CA ALA A 72 6.43 -12.98 -3.08
C ALA A 72 6.33 -12.82 -4.62
N LYS A 73 5.20 -12.33 -5.14
CA LYS A 73 4.99 -12.07 -6.58
C LYS A 73 5.54 -10.71 -7.00
N LEU A 74 5.80 -9.81 -6.06
CA LEU A 74 6.31 -8.48 -6.35
C LEU A 74 7.74 -8.58 -6.91
N PRO A 75 8.10 -7.85 -7.98
CA PRO A 75 9.46 -7.87 -8.49
C PRO A 75 10.47 -7.45 -7.40
N LYS A 76 11.58 -8.19 -7.31
CA LYS A 76 12.65 -7.91 -6.35
C LYS A 76 13.14 -6.47 -6.52
N GLY A 77 13.33 -5.77 -5.40
CA GLY A 77 13.79 -4.38 -5.39
C GLY A 77 12.73 -3.35 -5.76
N PHE A 78 11.48 -3.75 -6.07
CA PHE A 78 10.47 -2.80 -6.53
C PHE A 78 10.16 -1.70 -5.51
N ALA A 79 9.97 -2.07 -4.24
CA ALA A 79 9.63 -1.11 -3.20
C ALA A 79 10.78 -0.14 -2.94
N GLU A 80 12.01 -0.62 -2.96
CA GLU A 80 13.23 0.17 -2.76
C GLU A 80 13.50 1.10 -3.95
N GLU A 81 13.39 0.59 -5.17
CA GLU A 81 13.62 1.37 -6.41
C GLU A 81 12.55 2.45 -6.64
N THR A 82 11.39 2.34 -5.98
CA THR A 82 10.28 3.27 -6.16
C THR A 82 9.97 4.10 -4.92
N SER A 83 10.78 4.03 -3.86
CA SER A 83 10.50 4.66 -2.57
C SER A 83 10.36 6.19 -2.62
N GLU A 84 10.99 6.84 -3.61
CA GLU A 84 10.84 8.29 -3.83
C GLU A 84 9.49 8.68 -4.44
N LYS A 85 8.80 7.72 -5.07
CA LYS A 85 7.59 7.96 -5.86
C LYS A 85 6.35 7.30 -5.27
N GLY A 86 6.49 6.16 -4.61
CA GLY A 86 5.36 5.40 -4.13
C GLY A 86 5.64 4.63 -2.85
N LEU A 87 4.54 4.22 -2.22
CA LEU A 87 4.55 3.44 -1.01
C LEU A 87 3.86 2.10 -1.28
N VAL A 88 4.51 1.01 -0.88
CA VAL A 88 3.94 -0.34 -0.92
C VAL A 88 3.67 -0.77 0.52
N VAL A 89 2.42 -1.14 0.80
CA VAL A 89 1.99 -1.57 2.15
C VAL A 89 1.23 -2.88 2.06
N THR A 90 1.20 -3.65 3.14
CA THR A 90 0.40 -4.87 3.21
C THR A 90 -1.07 -4.60 3.55
N TRP A 91 -1.35 -3.43 4.10
CA TRP A 91 -2.68 -3.01 4.53
C TRP A 91 -2.74 -1.48 4.70
N CYS A 92 -3.92 -0.89 4.49
CA CYS A 92 -4.23 0.50 4.82
C CYS A 92 -5.72 0.65 5.20
N PRO A 93 -6.13 1.75 5.90
CA PRO A 93 -7.53 2.07 6.09
C PRO A 93 -8.16 2.56 4.77
N GLN A 94 -8.56 1.64 3.90
CA GLN A 94 -8.97 1.95 2.51
C GLN A 94 -9.99 3.10 2.41
N LEU A 95 -10.96 3.20 3.33
CA LEU A 95 -11.93 4.30 3.33
C LEU A 95 -11.29 5.67 3.59
N GLU A 96 -10.36 5.75 4.54
CA GLU A 96 -9.63 6.99 4.85
C GLU A 96 -8.69 7.38 3.71
N VAL A 97 -8.03 6.38 3.10
CA VAL A 97 -7.19 6.59 1.91
C VAL A 97 -8.02 7.14 0.76
N LEU A 98 -9.15 6.50 0.43
CA LEU A 98 -10.03 6.94 -0.67
C LEU A 98 -10.64 8.32 -0.44
N ALA A 99 -10.86 8.71 0.83
CA ALA A 99 -11.36 10.03 1.18
C ALA A 99 -10.26 11.10 1.23
N HIS A 100 -8.98 10.73 1.14
CA HIS A 100 -7.87 11.66 1.26
C HIS A 100 -7.69 12.50 0.00
N GLU A 101 -7.48 13.81 0.16
CA GLU A 101 -7.44 14.78 -0.94
C GLU A 101 -6.27 14.62 -1.92
N SER A 102 -5.25 13.85 -1.55
CA SER A 102 -4.14 13.52 -2.46
C SER A 102 -4.49 12.43 -3.47
N VAL A 103 -5.51 11.60 -3.19
CA VAL A 103 -5.93 10.51 -4.09
C VAL A 103 -6.70 11.08 -5.28
N GLU A 104 -6.18 10.83 -6.47
CA GLU A 104 -6.77 11.25 -7.74
C GLU A 104 -7.47 10.10 -8.45
N SER A 105 -6.86 8.92 -8.40
CA SER A 105 -7.30 7.76 -9.16
C SER A 105 -7.24 6.51 -8.30
N PHE A 106 -8.16 5.58 -8.56
CA PHE A 106 -8.20 4.29 -7.90
C PHE A 106 -8.17 3.17 -8.94
N VAL A 107 -7.11 2.35 -8.90
CA VAL A 107 -6.99 1.12 -9.66
C VAL A 107 -7.47 -0.03 -8.78
N THR A 108 -8.56 -0.67 -9.21
CA THR A 108 -9.17 -1.79 -8.50
C THR A 108 -9.49 -2.95 -9.44
N HIS A 109 -9.96 -4.05 -8.86
CA HIS A 109 -10.38 -5.30 -9.52
C HIS A 109 -11.44 -5.11 -10.60
#